data_AF-A0A7S0NS72-F1
#
_entry.id   AF-A0A7S0NS72-F1
#
_cell.length_a   1.000
_cell.length_b   1.000
_cell.length_c   1.000
_cell.angle_alpha   90.00
_cell.angle_beta   90.00
_cell.angle_gamma   90.00
#
_symmetry.space_group_name_H-M   'P 1'
#
loop_
_entity.id
_entity.type
_entity.pdbx_description
1 polymer ?
#
loop_
_entity_poly.entity_id
_entity_poly.type
_entity_poly.pdbx_seq_one_letter_code
_entity_poly.pdbx_strand_id
1 'polypeptide(L)'
;GLFNLGAITMQDNSTLDNSGYFVNLGAITTQDKSTLDNDGRFGNAGAITMEGEATLDNSGRLRSFGDITMQDKSTLDNDGKLYNTYFNGLRGEGRGAITMQDE
;
A
#
# COMPACT_ATOMS: atom_id res chain seq x y z
N GLY A 1 8.71 -0.56 17.03
CA GLY A 1 7.75 0.09 16.13
C GLY A 1 8.42 1.29 15.50
N LEU A 2 8.37 1.40 14.19
CA LEU A 2 9.00 2.48 13.43
C LEU A 2 7.94 3.54 13.07
N PHE A 3 8.32 4.81 13.11
CA PHE A 3 7.46 5.93 12.78
C PHE A 3 8.17 6.81 11.74
N ASN A 4 7.50 7.08 10.63
CA ASN A 4 7.95 8.06 9.65
C ASN A 4 6.98 9.24 9.61
N LEU A 5 7.53 10.45 9.70
CA LEU A 5 6.75 11.70 9.61
C LEU A 5 6.71 12.26 8.18
N GLY A 6 7.67 11.86 7.34
CA GLY A 6 7.83 12.36 5.98
C GLY A 6 7.07 11.54 4.94
N ALA A 7 7.27 11.90 3.67
CA ALA A 7 6.87 11.05 2.55
C ALA A 7 7.86 9.90 2.36
N ILE A 8 7.40 8.82 1.73
CA ILE A 8 8.22 7.69 1.29
C ILE A 8 8.08 7.59 -0.22
N THR A 9 9.23 7.54 -0.91
CA THR A 9 9.28 7.27 -2.35
C THR A 9 10.11 6.01 -2.57
N MET A 10 9.51 5.03 -3.23
CA MET A 10 10.13 3.76 -3.60
C MET A 10 10.22 3.68 -5.12
N GLN A 11 11.43 3.47 -5.63
CA GLN A 11 11.75 3.40 -7.06
C GLN A 11 12.88 2.38 -7.27
N ASP A 12 13.26 2.14 -8.53
CA ASP A 12 14.45 1.35 -8.89
C ASP A 12 14.44 -0.10 -8.35
N ASN A 13 13.25 -0.73 -8.26
CA ASN A 13 13.05 -2.09 -7.72
C ASN A 13 13.39 -2.19 -6.22
N SER A 14 13.07 -1.17 -5.43
CA SER A 14 13.27 -1.17 -3.98
C SER A 14 12.14 -1.92 -3.24
N THR A 15 12.45 -2.40 -2.05
CA THR A 15 11.48 -3.08 -1.17
C THR A 15 11.38 -2.34 0.16
N LEU A 16 10.15 -2.07 0.59
CA LEU A 16 9.83 -1.75 1.98
C LEU A 16 9.20 -2.99 2.60
N ASP A 17 9.94 -3.62 3.50
CA ASP A 17 9.51 -4.81 4.25
C ASP A 17 9.09 -4.37 5.67
N ASN A 18 7.84 -4.67 6.03
CA ASN A 18 7.33 -4.47 7.36
C ASN A 18 6.74 -5.75 7.99
N SER A 19 7.59 -6.44 8.75
CA SER A 19 7.24 -7.55 9.67
C SER A 19 6.92 -7.15 11.11
N GLY A 20 6.91 -5.85 11.38
CA GLY A 20 6.74 -5.31 12.73
C GLY A 20 5.50 -4.44 12.87
N TYR A 21 5.69 -3.32 13.57
CA TYR A 21 4.71 -2.25 13.66
C TYR A 21 5.29 -1.01 13.02
N PHE A 22 4.68 -0.55 11.94
CA PHE A 22 5.10 0.62 11.18
C PHE A 22 3.96 1.62 11.04
N VAL A 23 4.27 2.89 11.23
CA VAL A 23 3.35 4.00 10.99
C VAL A 23 4.04 5.03 10.11
N ASN A 24 3.42 5.31 8.97
CA ASN A 24 3.81 6.43 8.11
C ASN A 24 2.73 7.51 8.19
N LEU A 25 3.12 8.75 8.49
CA LEU A 25 2.19 9.88 8.54
C LEU A 25 2.11 10.66 7.22
N GLY A 26 3.13 10.55 6.36
CA GLY A 26 3.13 11.19 5.05
C GLY A 26 2.48 10.34 3.96
N ALA A 27 2.67 10.78 2.71
CA ALA A 27 2.28 9.99 1.53
C ALA A 27 3.32 8.90 1.23
N ILE A 28 2.89 7.87 0.51
CA ILE A 28 3.74 6.83 -0.05
C ILE A 28 3.53 6.80 -1.56
N THR A 29 4.63 6.83 -2.31
CA THR A 29 4.61 6.60 -3.75
C THR A 29 5.54 5.44 -4.06
N THR A 30 5.03 4.42 -4.74
CA THR A 30 5.83 3.28 -5.21
C THR A 30 5.75 3.20 -6.73
N GLN A 31 6.91 3.03 -7.36
CA GLN A 31 7.08 3.08 -8.81
C GLN A 31 7.95 1.90 -9.30
N ASP A 32 8.10 1.77 -10.61
CA ASP A 32 8.87 0.71 -11.27
C ASP A 32 8.39 -0.68 -10.84
N LYS A 33 9.28 -1.58 -10.44
CA LYS A 33 8.93 -2.90 -9.87
C LYS A 33 9.16 -2.93 -8.36
N SER A 34 8.95 -1.80 -7.70
CA SER A 34 9.16 -1.71 -6.25
C SER A 34 8.02 -2.42 -5.50
N THR A 35 8.34 -2.96 -4.32
CA THR A 35 7.40 -3.76 -3.52
C THR A 35 7.23 -3.19 -2.14
N LEU A 36 5.99 -2.85 -1.78
CA LEU A 36 5.58 -2.63 -0.40
C LEU A 36 5.07 -3.95 0.15
N ASP A 37 5.85 -4.59 1.01
CA ASP A 37 5.56 -5.89 1.61
C ASP A 37 5.20 -5.69 3.10
N ASN A 38 4.00 -6.10 3.47
CA ASN A 38 3.50 -6.02 4.84
C ASN A 38 2.94 -7.36 5.32
N ASP A 39 3.71 -8.07 6.13
CA ASP A 39 3.30 -9.20 6.97
C ASP A 39 2.99 -8.78 8.42
N GLY A 40 3.37 -7.56 8.80
CA GLY A 40 3.14 -6.96 10.11
C GLY A 40 1.88 -6.09 10.23
N ARG A 41 1.97 -5.06 11.09
CA ARG A 41 0.95 -4.02 11.27
C ARG A 41 1.43 -2.70 10.68
N PHE A 42 0.69 -2.19 9.70
CA PHE A 42 1.02 -0.95 9.01
C PHE A 42 -0.14 0.04 9.09
N GLY A 43 0.10 1.21 9.67
CA GLY A 43 -0.76 2.39 9.52
C GLY A 43 -0.17 3.42 8.54
N ASN A 44 -0.94 3.88 7.57
CA ASN A 44 -0.58 5.00 6.71
C ASN A 44 -1.61 6.12 6.82
N ALA A 45 -1.21 7.32 7.24
CA ALA A 45 -2.12 8.45 7.37
C ALA A 45 -2.34 9.19 6.04
N GLY A 46 -1.33 9.27 5.18
CA GLY A 46 -1.41 9.91 3.87
C GLY A 46 -1.99 9.00 2.78
N ALA A 47 -1.87 9.43 1.52
CA ALA A 47 -2.19 8.60 0.38
C ALA A 47 -1.12 7.53 0.14
N ILE A 48 -1.52 6.38 -0.42
CA ILE A 48 -0.63 5.38 -1.01
C ILE A 48 -0.90 5.39 -2.51
N THR A 49 0.12 5.63 -3.30
CA THR A 49 0.04 5.61 -4.76
C THR A 49 0.99 4.54 -5.29
N MET A 50 0.44 3.62 -6.08
CA MET A 50 1.17 2.53 -6.74
C MET A 50 1.15 2.78 -8.26
N GLU A 51 2.32 2.83 -8.88
CA GLU A 51 2.51 3.16 -10.31
C GLU A 51 3.44 2.15 -11.00
N GLY A 52 3.51 2.17 -12.33
CA GLY A 52 4.37 1.26 -13.08
C GLY A 52 3.98 -0.22 -12.93
N GLU A 53 4.92 -1.05 -12.48
CA GLU A 53 4.76 -2.48 -12.18
C GLU A 53 4.89 -2.73 -10.66
N ALA A 54 4.62 -1.71 -9.83
CA ALA A 54 4.78 -1.79 -8.39
C ALA A 54 3.79 -2.76 -7.76
N THR A 55 4.18 -3.38 -6.65
CA THR A 55 3.39 -4.40 -5.94
C THR A 55 3.15 -3.96 -4.50
N LEU A 56 1.89 -3.99 -4.07
CA LEU A 56 1.50 -3.90 -2.67
C LEU A 56 1.11 -5.32 -2.24
N ASP A 57 1.98 -5.98 -1.48
CA ASP A 57 1.74 -7.29 -0.90
C ASP A 57 1.38 -7.11 0.58
N ASN A 58 0.15 -7.49 0.95
CA ASN A 58 -0.32 -7.42 2.32
C ASN A 58 -0.83 -8.78 2.80
N SER A 59 0.01 -9.51 3.53
CA SER A 59 -0.38 -10.69 4.31
C SER A 59 -0.71 -10.35 5.77
N GLY A 60 -0.33 -9.16 6.25
CA GLY A 60 -0.57 -8.64 7.58
C GLY A 60 -1.82 -7.75 7.71
N ARG A 61 -1.74 -6.72 8.55
CA ARG A 61 -2.79 -5.71 8.71
C ARG A 61 -2.33 -4.34 8.21
N LEU A 62 -2.93 -3.88 7.13
CA LEU A 62 -2.76 -2.52 6.60
C LEU A 62 -4.00 -1.67 6.90
N ARG A 63 -3.78 -0.49 7.49
CA ARG A 63 -4.80 0.53 7.68
C ARG A 63 -4.35 1.83 7.03
N SER A 64 -5.00 2.21 5.93
CA SER A 64 -4.82 3.52 5.30
C SER A 64 -5.95 4.46 5.68
N PHE A 65 -5.59 5.70 6.01
CA PHE A 65 -6.53 6.79 6.25
C PHE A 65 -6.64 7.77 5.07
N GLY A 66 -5.67 7.74 4.14
CA GLY A 66 -5.78 8.38 2.83
C GLY A 66 -6.10 7.37 1.73
N ASP A 67 -6.28 7.87 0.50
CA ASP A 67 -6.58 7.05 -0.67
C ASP A 67 -5.48 6.02 -0.96
N ILE A 68 -5.88 4.85 -1.47
CA ILE A 68 -4.97 3.87 -2.06
C ILE A 68 -5.28 3.85 -3.56
N THR A 69 -4.36 4.38 -4.35
CA THR A 69 -4.53 4.52 -5.80
C THR A 69 -3.62 3.54 -6.53
N MET A 70 -4.21 2.69 -7.36
CA MET A 70 -3.49 1.75 -8.23
C MET A 70 -3.54 2.26 -9.67
N GLN A 71 -2.38 2.52 -10.25
CA GLN A 71 -2.22 3.02 -11.62
C GLN A 71 -1.41 2.04 -12.48
N ASP A 72 -1.42 2.22 -13.79
CA ASP A 72 -0.67 1.40 -14.76
C ASP A 72 -0.89 -0.11 -14.62
N LYS A 73 0.19 -0.87 -14.41
CA LYS A 73 0.20 -2.32 -14.19
C LYS A 73 0.50 -2.67 -12.73
N SER A 74 0.35 -1.71 -11.82
CA SER A 74 0.55 -1.98 -10.41
C SER A 74 -0.44 -3.03 -9.91
N THR A 75 -0.01 -3.80 -8.90
CA THR A 75 -0.79 -4.90 -8.35
C THR A 75 -0.96 -4.74 -6.85
N LEU A 76 -2.12 -5.16 -6.35
CA LEU A 76 -2.43 -5.28 -4.94
C LEU A 76 -2.74 -6.75 -4.70
N ASP A 77 -1.88 -7.40 -3.93
CA ASP A 77 -2.12 -8.72 -3.36
C ASP A 77 -2.45 -8.55 -1.87
N ASN A 78 -3.57 -9.12 -1.45
CA ASN A 78 -4.02 -8.99 -0.07
C ASN A 78 -4.59 -10.32 0.42
N ASP A 79 -3.74 -11.07 1.10
CA ASP A 79 -4.11 -12.26 1.88
C ASP A 79 -4.39 -11.92 3.36
N GLY A 80 -4.10 -10.68 3.77
CA GLY A 80 -4.32 -10.16 5.12
C GLY A 80 -5.56 -9.28 5.24
N LYS A 81 -5.51 -8.32 6.19
CA LYS A 81 -6.58 -7.34 6.43
C LYS A 81 -6.20 -5.96 5.92
N LEU A 82 -6.94 -5.48 4.93
CA LEU A 82 -6.84 -4.13 4.41
C LEU A 82 -8.04 -3.28 4.86
N TYR A 83 -7.77 -2.16 5.51
CA TYR A 83 -8.76 -1.15 5.87
C TYR A 83 -8.40 0.17 5.21
N ASN A 84 -9.23 0.66 4.28
CA ASN A 84 -9.16 2.02 3.79
C ASN A 84 -10.36 2.81 4.30
N THR A 85 -10.13 3.80 5.14
CA THR A 85 -11.23 4.55 5.80
C THR A 85 -11.63 5.84 5.08
N TYR A 86 -10.96 6.23 3.99
CA TYR A 86 -11.42 7.34 3.15
C TYR A 86 -12.44 6.79 2.14
N PHE A 87 -13.72 7.14 2.32
CA PHE A 87 -14.90 6.50 1.69
C PHE A 87 -15.02 6.64 0.15
N ASN A 88 -13.95 7.09 -0.54
CA ASN A 88 -13.82 7.14 -2.00
C ASN A 88 -12.64 6.29 -2.54
N GLY A 89 -11.88 5.64 -1.66
CA GLY A 89 -10.42 5.54 -1.80
C GLY A 89 -9.80 4.26 -2.35
N LEU A 90 -10.58 3.26 -2.80
CA LEU A 90 -10.05 2.19 -3.65
C LEU A 90 -10.53 2.47 -5.08
N ARG A 91 -9.74 3.26 -5.83
CA ARG A 91 -9.96 3.53 -7.25
C ARG A 91 -8.92 2.75 -8.05
N GLY A 92 -9.35 1.63 -8.62
CA GLY A 92 -8.55 0.89 -9.60
C GLY A 92 -8.88 1.40 -11.00
N GLU A 93 -7.98 2.19 -11.60
CA GLU A 93 -8.09 2.62 -13.00
C GLU A 93 -7.32 1.67 -13.96
N GLY A 94 -6.70 0.62 -13.42
CA GLY A 94 -6.03 -0.47 -14.16
C GLY A 94 -6.68 -1.82 -13.90
N ARG A 95 -6.53 -2.78 -14.83
CA ARG A 95 -7.11 -4.14 -14.78
C ARG A 95 -6.48 -5.06 -13.70
N GLY A 96 -6.14 -4.53 -12.54
CA GLY A 96 -5.73 -5.29 -11.35
C GLY A 96 -6.97 -5.62 -10.51
N ALA A 97 -7.16 -6.90 -10.17
CA ALA A 97 -8.35 -7.38 -9.50
C ALA A 97 -8.53 -6.71 -8.12
N ILE A 98 -9.55 -5.86 -7.96
CA ILE A 98 -10.11 -5.55 -6.64
C ILE A 98 -10.96 -6.76 -6.26
N THR A 99 -10.36 -7.76 -5.62
CA THR A 99 -11.11 -8.89 -5.05
C THR A 99 -11.35 -8.57 -3.58
N MET A 100 -12.49 -7.94 -3.28
CA MET A 100 -13.01 -7.93 -1.91
C MET A 100 -13.50 -9.35 -1.63
N GLN A 101 -12.78 -10.12 -0.81
CA GLN A 101 -13.35 -11.31 -0.18
C GLN A 101 -14.09 -10.85 1.07
N ASP A 102 -15.42 -10.82 0.99
CA ASP A 102 -16.29 -10.73 2.15
C ASP A 102 -16.13 -12.02 3.00
N GLU A 103 -16.06 -11.87 4.32
CA GLU A 103 -16.57 -12.88 5.26
C GLU A 103 -17.96 -12.47 5.72
#